data_AF-A0A2M7KZK8-F1
#
_entry.id   AF-A0A2M7KZK8-F1
#
_cell.length_a   1.000
_cell.length_b   1.000
_cell.length_c   1.000
_cell.angle_alpha   90.00
_cell.angle_beta   90.00
_cell.angle_gamma   90.00
#
_symmetry.space_group_name_H-M   'P 1'
#
loop_
_entity.id
_entity.type
_entity.pdbx_description
1 polymer ?
#
loop_
_entity_poly.entity_id
_entity_poly.type
_entity_poly.pdbx_seq_one_letter_code
_entity_poly.pdbx_strand_id
1 'polypeptide(L)'
;MERAAVTQAAIAEVGPVADLPAERVTAHDAMIDDVRAKQAAADAAHTLYIVKEAQNEALWRELWLKLRAWYAVAKVTGPAEARAGLSGIDTSLGFKPANVRKRAEQTRAALVGFPAEYTAAGLTAADLGSTITEMLAAEEAEDALRATWRNEDATLKAADTVLDKENKALYQVLRVSFLEGTPEWNVIQGIPTTPAYHGHDNDIVGPEG
;
A
#
# COMPACT_ATOMS: atom_id res chain seq x y z
N MET A 1 8.41 -13.09 1.81
CA MET A 1 9.63 -13.54 1.11
C MET A 1 10.60 -13.97 2.19
N GLU A 2 10.96 -15.25 2.30
CA GLU A 2 11.90 -15.70 3.34
C GLU A 2 13.31 -15.27 2.91
N ARG A 3 13.90 -14.29 3.62
CA ARG A 3 15.23 -13.77 3.29
C ARG A 3 16.30 -14.73 3.80
N ALA A 4 17.21 -15.07 2.91
CA ALA A 4 18.46 -15.67 3.31
C ALA A 4 19.33 -14.64 4.05
N ALA A 5 19.84 -15.02 5.22
CA ALA A 5 20.74 -14.20 6.02
C ALA A 5 21.91 -15.06 6.48
N VAL A 6 23.05 -14.43 6.78
CA VAL A 6 24.21 -15.10 7.39
C VAL A 6 23.83 -15.42 8.84
N THR A 7 23.27 -16.60 9.10
CA THR A 7 22.83 -16.97 10.44
C THR A 7 23.98 -17.45 11.32
N GLN A 8 23.79 -17.42 12.64
CA GLN A 8 24.71 -18.06 13.58
C GLN A 8 24.97 -19.55 13.27
N ALA A 9 23.98 -20.27 12.72
CA ALA A 9 24.15 -21.65 12.27
C ALA A 9 25.13 -21.77 11.09
N ALA A 10 25.01 -20.88 10.09
CA ALA A 10 25.94 -20.84 8.95
C ALA A 10 27.37 -20.47 9.40
N ILE A 11 27.52 -19.60 10.40
CA ILE A 11 28.83 -19.24 10.97
C ILE A 11 29.41 -20.41 11.79
N ALA A 12 28.57 -21.13 12.53
CA ALA A 12 29.01 -22.29 13.32
C ALA A 12 29.51 -23.45 12.45
N GLU A 13 28.95 -23.64 11.25
CA GLU A 13 29.40 -24.64 10.27
C GLU A 13 30.77 -24.32 9.66
N VAL A 14 31.16 -23.04 9.63
CA VAL A 14 32.45 -22.56 9.13
C VAL A 14 33.58 -22.73 10.18
N GLY A 15 33.24 -22.83 11.47
CA GLY A 15 34.21 -22.93 12.57
C GLY A 15 34.71 -21.57 13.08
N PRO A 16 35.63 -21.55 14.07
CA PRO A 16 36.09 -20.32 14.70
C PRO A 16 36.85 -19.42 13.72
N VAL A 17 36.37 -18.18 13.56
CA VAL A 17 37.00 -17.14 12.72
C VAL A 17 37.65 -16.11 13.62
N ALA A 18 38.98 -15.96 13.54
CA ALA A 18 39.76 -15.10 14.44
C ALA A 18 39.29 -13.64 14.45
N ASP A 19 38.79 -13.15 13.32
CA ASP A 19 38.36 -11.76 13.12
C ASP A 19 36.84 -11.55 13.21
N LEU A 20 36.09 -12.56 13.67
CA LEU A 20 34.63 -12.45 13.86
C LEU A 20 34.25 -12.61 15.34
N PRO A 21 34.19 -11.51 16.11
CA PRO A 21 33.82 -11.57 17.52
C PRO A 21 32.36 -11.99 17.69
N ALA A 22 32.06 -12.79 18.71
CA ALA A 22 30.71 -13.27 19.01
C ALA A 22 29.68 -12.14 19.16
N GLU A 23 30.09 -10.99 19.68
CA GLU A 23 29.25 -9.79 19.82
C GLU A 23 28.72 -9.28 18.48
N ARG A 24 29.51 -9.40 17.40
CA ARG A 24 29.10 -8.98 16.05
C ARG A 24 28.06 -9.93 15.46
N VAL A 25 28.18 -11.22 15.75
CA VAL A 25 27.19 -12.23 15.34
C VAL A 25 25.87 -12.02 16.07
N THR A 26 25.90 -11.80 17.38
CA THR A 26 24.70 -11.47 18.18
C THR A 26 24.02 -10.20 17.70
N ALA A 27 24.80 -9.15 17.37
CA ALA A 27 24.25 -7.91 16.81
C ALA A 27 23.61 -8.14 15.42
N HIS A 28 24.16 -9.04 14.62
CA HIS A 28 23.61 -9.41 13.32
C HIS A 28 22.28 -10.18 13.44
N ASP A 29 22.20 -11.15 14.34
CA ASP A 29 20.93 -11.87 14.61
C ASP A 29 19.84 -10.91 15.09
N ALA A 30 20.19 -9.92 15.93
CA ALA A 30 19.25 -8.88 16.34
C ALA A 30 18.76 -8.02 15.16
N MET A 31 19.61 -7.76 14.14
CA MET A 31 19.18 -7.07 12.91
C MET A 31 18.22 -7.92 12.08
N ILE A 32 18.45 -9.24 12.01
CA ILE A 32 17.53 -10.17 11.32
C ILE A 32 16.15 -10.14 11.98
N ASP A 33 16.12 -10.22 13.31
CA ASP A 33 14.87 -10.20 14.07
C ASP A 33 14.15 -8.84 13.97
N ASP A 34 14.89 -7.73 13.94
CA ASP A 34 14.32 -6.40 13.70
C ASP A 34 13.67 -6.27 12.31
N VAL A 35 14.34 -6.78 11.27
CA VAL A 35 13.77 -6.81 9.90
C VAL A 35 12.52 -7.70 9.85
N ARG A 36 12.52 -8.86 10.52
CA ARG A 36 11.33 -9.73 10.61
C ARG A 36 10.17 -9.04 11.31
N ALA A 37 10.42 -8.33 12.41
CA ALA A 37 9.40 -7.58 13.13
C ALA A 37 8.81 -6.46 12.25
N LYS A 38 9.65 -5.72 11.53
CA LYS A 38 9.23 -4.68 10.58
C LYS A 38 8.47 -5.24 9.39
N GLN A 39 8.85 -6.41 8.88
CA GLN A 39 8.12 -7.11 7.83
C GLN A 39 6.71 -7.46 8.29
N ALA A 40 6.57 -8.03 9.50
CA ALA A 40 5.26 -8.34 10.06
C ALA A 40 4.38 -7.09 10.25
N ALA A 41 4.96 -5.97 10.67
CA ALA A 41 4.25 -4.69 10.79
C ALA A 41 3.80 -4.15 9.42
N ALA A 42 4.68 -4.16 8.42
CA ALA A 42 4.37 -3.73 7.06
C ALA A 42 3.29 -4.61 6.41
N ASP A 43 3.35 -5.93 6.59
CA ASP A 43 2.35 -6.87 6.08
C ASP A 43 0.98 -6.68 6.75
N ALA A 44 0.97 -6.45 8.06
CA ALA A 44 -0.26 -6.14 8.80
C ALA A 44 -0.89 -4.82 8.31
N ALA A 45 -0.08 -3.76 8.16
CA ALA A 45 -0.53 -2.47 7.65
C ALA A 45 -1.04 -2.57 6.19
N HIS A 46 -0.33 -3.31 5.34
CA HIS A 46 -0.72 -3.56 3.95
C HIS A 46 -2.06 -4.29 3.88
N THR A 47 -2.25 -5.33 4.70
CA THR A 47 -3.50 -6.09 4.77
C THR A 47 -4.67 -5.18 5.13
N LEU A 48 -4.52 -4.32 6.14
CA LEU A 48 -5.55 -3.36 6.53
C LEU A 48 -5.89 -2.39 5.40
N TYR A 49 -4.88 -1.86 4.71
CA TYR A 49 -5.06 -0.97 3.57
C TYR A 49 -5.82 -1.64 2.42
N ILE A 50 -5.38 -2.82 1.96
CA ILE A 50 -6.01 -3.52 0.82
C ILE A 50 -7.45 -3.93 1.13
N VAL A 51 -7.73 -4.38 2.35
CA VAL A 51 -9.10 -4.70 2.78
C VAL A 51 -9.97 -3.44 2.72
N LYS A 52 -9.47 -2.30 3.20
CA LYS A 52 -10.21 -1.04 3.18
C LYS A 52 -10.41 -0.51 1.75
N GLU A 53 -9.40 -0.59 0.90
CA GLU A 53 -9.45 -0.19 -0.51
C GLU A 53 -10.53 -1.00 -1.26
N ALA A 54 -10.57 -2.32 -1.08
CA ALA A 54 -11.58 -3.18 -1.69
C ALA A 54 -13.01 -2.85 -1.21
N GLN A 55 -13.18 -2.56 0.09
CA GLN A 55 -14.46 -2.11 0.65
C GLN A 55 -14.88 -0.76 0.04
N ASN A 56 -13.96 0.20 -0.02
CA ASN A 56 -14.23 1.51 -0.58
C ASN A 56 -14.51 1.47 -2.08
N GLU A 57 -13.87 0.58 -2.85
CA GLU A 57 -14.16 0.39 -4.27
C GLU A 57 -15.62 -0.03 -4.50
N ALA A 58 -16.14 -0.94 -3.67
CA ALA A 58 -17.54 -1.35 -3.71
C ALA A 58 -18.48 -0.16 -3.41
N LEU A 59 -18.17 0.63 -2.38
CA LEU A 59 -18.94 1.83 -2.03
C LEU A 59 -18.88 2.90 -3.14
N TRP A 60 -17.73 3.09 -3.78
CA TRP A 60 -17.59 3.99 -4.93
C TRP A 60 -18.45 3.55 -6.12
N ARG A 61 -18.54 2.24 -6.39
CA ARG A 61 -19.42 1.70 -7.43
C ARG A 61 -20.88 1.96 -7.11
N GLU A 62 -21.28 1.74 -5.87
CA GLU A 62 -22.65 2.01 -5.42
C GLU A 62 -23.00 3.50 -5.56
N LEU A 63 -22.12 4.39 -5.09
CA LEU A 63 -22.32 5.83 -5.22
C LEU A 63 -22.37 6.26 -6.70
N TRP A 64 -21.55 5.67 -7.57
CA TRP A 64 -21.60 5.95 -9.00
C TRP A 64 -22.96 5.61 -9.62
N LEU A 65 -23.53 4.45 -9.28
CA LEU A 65 -24.85 4.04 -9.75
C LEU A 65 -25.95 4.97 -9.22
N LYS A 66 -25.90 5.30 -7.92
CA LYS A 66 -26.83 6.27 -7.28
C LYS A 66 -26.77 7.63 -7.98
N LEU A 67 -25.58 8.20 -8.15
CA LEU A 67 -25.39 9.49 -8.82
C LEU A 67 -25.93 9.46 -10.24
N ARG A 68 -25.61 8.41 -11.02
CA ARG A 68 -26.07 8.28 -12.40
C ARG A 68 -27.60 8.23 -12.50
N ALA A 69 -28.25 7.42 -11.66
CA ALA A 69 -29.71 7.32 -11.63
C ALA A 69 -30.35 8.63 -11.17
N TRP A 70 -29.79 9.24 -10.12
CA TRP A 70 -30.30 10.48 -9.54
C TRP A 70 -30.20 11.65 -10.54
N TYR A 71 -29.07 11.80 -11.25
CA TYR A 71 -28.91 12.84 -12.27
C TYR A 71 -29.89 12.70 -13.43
N ALA A 72 -30.19 11.47 -13.87
CA ALA A 72 -31.10 11.23 -14.99
C ALA A 72 -32.49 11.83 -14.73
N VAL A 73 -32.91 11.86 -13.46
CA VAL A 73 -34.17 12.47 -13.03
C VAL A 73 -33.95 13.95 -12.68
N ALA A 74 -32.98 14.24 -11.81
CA ALA A 74 -32.80 15.57 -11.23
C ALA A 74 -32.44 16.66 -12.24
N LYS A 75 -31.74 16.34 -13.34
CA LYS A 75 -31.45 17.30 -14.42
C LYS A 75 -32.71 17.76 -15.16
N VAL A 76 -33.84 17.05 -15.04
CA VAL A 76 -35.09 17.39 -15.71
C VAL A 76 -36.11 17.97 -14.73
N THR A 77 -36.22 17.37 -13.54
CA THR A 77 -37.29 17.67 -12.58
C THR A 77 -36.87 18.61 -11.43
N GLY A 78 -35.58 18.89 -11.27
CA GLY A 78 -35.08 19.73 -10.19
C GLY A 78 -35.43 21.22 -10.32
N PRO A 79 -35.27 22.01 -9.24
CA PRO A 79 -35.37 23.46 -9.28
C PRO A 79 -34.45 24.06 -10.34
N ALA A 80 -34.87 25.15 -11.01
CA ALA A 80 -34.13 25.72 -12.15
C ALA A 80 -32.67 26.09 -11.82
N GLU A 81 -32.45 26.74 -10.68
CA GLU A 81 -31.12 27.12 -10.20
C GLU A 81 -30.24 25.89 -9.91
N ALA A 82 -30.81 24.87 -9.26
CA ALA A 82 -30.09 23.66 -8.94
C ALA A 82 -29.78 22.80 -10.18
N ARG A 83 -30.67 22.79 -11.17
CA ARG A 83 -30.44 22.15 -12.48
C ARG A 83 -29.28 22.79 -13.24
N ALA A 84 -29.11 24.11 -13.15
CA ALA A 84 -27.96 24.79 -13.73
C ALA A 84 -26.65 24.35 -13.07
N GLY A 85 -26.65 24.09 -11.76
CA GLY A 85 -25.50 23.49 -11.07
C GLY A 85 -25.17 22.07 -11.56
N LEU A 86 -26.19 21.25 -11.77
CA LEU A 86 -26.02 19.87 -12.25
C LEU A 86 -25.61 19.76 -13.73
N SER A 87 -25.98 20.72 -14.57
CA SER A 87 -25.68 20.67 -16.01
C SER A 87 -24.19 20.81 -16.30
N GLY A 88 -23.43 21.49 -15.42
CA GLY A 88 -21.97 21.59 -15.49
C GLY A 88 -21.22 20.33 -15.04
N ILE A 89 -21.90 19.33 -14.50
CA ILE A 89 -21.28 18.07 -14.06
C ILE A 89 -21.15 17.12 -15.25
N ASP A 90 -19.90 16.80 -15.60
CA ASP A 90 -19.57 15.87 -16.68
C ASP A 90 -19.92 14.41 -16.29
N THR A 91 -20.95 13.88 -16.94
CA THR A 91 -21.43 12.50 -16.77
C THR A 91 -20.98 11.55 -17.89
N SER A 92 -20.12 11.99 -18.81
CA SER A 92 -19.69 11.19 -19.97
C SER A 92 -18.64 10.12 -19.61
N LEU A 93 -17.78 10.41 -18.63
CA LEU A 93 -16.74 9.48 -18.20
C LEU A 93 -17.32 8.26 -17.47
N GLY A 94 -16.73 7.09 -17.72
CA GLY A 94 -17.07 5.83 -17.06
C GLY A 94 -16.71 5.79 -15.57
N PHE A 95 -16.94 4.63 -14.95
CA PHE A 95 -16.58 4.39 -13.56
C PHE A 95 -15.06 4.41 -13.37
N LYS A 96 -14.60 5.28 -12.47
CA LYS A 96 -13.27 5.29 -11.85
C LYS A 96 -13.41 6.04 -10.51
N PRO A 97 -12.91 5.55 -9.36
CA PRO A 97 -13.09 6.21 -8.07
C PRO A 97 -12.81 7.72 -8.10
N ALA A 98 -11.70 8.16 -8.70
CA ALA A 98 -11.36 9.57 -8.85
C ALA A 98 -12.41 10.39 -9.63
N ASN A 99 -13.03 9.82 -10.67
CA ASN A 99 -14.09 10.48 -11.42
C ASN A 99 -15.37 10.58 -10.58
N VAL A 100 -15.68 9.53 -9.81
CA VAL A 100 -16.86 9.50 -8.92
C VAL A 100 -16.68 10.51 -7.80
N ARG A 101 -15.50 10.58 -7.18
CA ARG A 101 -15.16 11.60 -6.18
C ARG A 101 -15.40 13.01 -6.69
N LYS A 102 -14.80 13.35 -7.85
CA LYS A 102 -14.98 14.67 -8.46
C LYS A 102 -16.46 15.01 -8.66
N ARG A 103 -17.24 14.06 -9.18
CA ARG A 103 -18.70 14.23 -9.36
C ARG A 103 -19.43 14.39 -8.03
N ALA A 104 -19.08 13.60 -7.03
CA ALA A 104 -19.67 13.64 -5.70
C ALA A 104 -19.45 15.02 -5.05
N GLU A 105 -18.23 15.56 -5.11
CA GLU A 105 -17.91 16.90 -4.60
C GLU A 105 -18.71 18.00 -5.34
N GLN A 106 -18.76 17.95 -6.67
CA GLN A 106 -19.56 18.88 -7.47
C GLN A 106 -21.06 18.76 -7.17
N THR A 107 -21.55 17.54 -6.95
CA THR A 107 -22.96 17.28 -6.61
C THR A 107 -23.29 17.83 -5.24
N ARG A 108 -22.41 17.62 -4.25
CA ARG A 108 -22.58 18.16 -2.91
C ARG A 108 -22.74 19.68 -2.93
N ALA A 109 -21.99 20.38 -3.79
CA ALA A 109 -22.17 21.81 -4.00
C ALA A 109 -23.53 22.15 -4.66
N ALA A 110 -23.95 21.38 -5.68
CA ALA A 110 -25.23 21.58 -6.34
C ALA A 110 -26.45 21.26 -5.44
N LEU A 111 -26.30 20.35 -4.48
CA LEU A 111 -27.37 19.97 -3.54
C LEU A 111 -27.84 21.13 -2.67
N VAL A 112 -27.04 22.18 -2.47
CA VAL A 112 -27.45 23.40 -1.74
C VAL A 112 -28.66 24.08 -2.38
N GLY A 113 -28.85 23.93 -3.69
CA GLY A 113 -30.00 24.47 -4.42
C GLY A 113 -31.26 23.58 -4.36
N PHE A 114 -31.19 22.41 -3.74
CA PHE A 114 -32.31 21.48 -3.62
C PHE A 114 -32.94 21.55 -2.22
N PRO A 115 -34.29 21.53 -2.10
CA PRO A 115 -34.94 21.19 -0.83
C PRO A 115 -34.47 19.81 -0.34
N ALA A 116 -34.31 19.63 0.96
CA ALA A 116 -33.76 18.40 1.55
C ALA A 116 -34.60 17.16 1.17
N GLU A 117 -35.91 17.31 1.16
CA GLU A 117 -36.93 16.31 0.83
C GLU A 117 -37.10 16.07 -0.67
N TYR A 118 -36.45 16.88 -1.53
CA TYR A 118 -36.51 16.68 -2.97
C TYR A 118 -36.04 15.27 -3.32
N THR A 119 -36.90 14.52 -4.00
CA THR A 119 -36.65 13.12 -4.31
C THR A 119 -36.44 12.92 -5.80
N ALA A 120 -35.36 12.21 -6.17
CA ALA A 120 -35.09 11.79 -7.53
C ALA A 120 -34.59 10.34 -7.54
N ALA A 121 -35.12 9.53 -8.46
CA ALA A 121 -34.82 8.10 -8.54
C ALA A 121 -34.96 7.34 -7.20
N GLY A 122 -35.94 7.73 -6.37
CA GLY A 122 -36.21 7.10 -5.08
C GLY A 122 -35.25 7.47 -3.94
N LEU A 123 -34.39 8.48 -4.13
CA LEU A 123 -33.44 8.96 -3.13
C LEU A 123 -33.62 10.47 -2.91
N THR A 124 -33.65 10.90 -1.65
CA THR A 124 -33.77 12.33 -1.32
C THR A 124 -32.45 13.06 -1.54
N ALA A 125 -32.50 14.37 -1.73
CA ALA A 125 -31.33 15.24 -1.81
C ALA A 125 -30.49 15.15 -0.52
N ALA A 126 -31.15 15.09 0.65
CA ALA A 126 -30.49 14.90 1.94
C ALA A 126 -29.76 13.55 2.03
N ASP A 127 -30.42 12.45 1.66
CA ASP A 127 -29.81 11.10 1.71
C ASP A 127 -28.63 10.97 0.75
N LEU A 128 -28.74 11.55 -0.45
CA LEU A 128 -27.63 11.60 -1.40
C LEU A 128 -26.47 12.41 -0.83
N GLY A 129 -26.73 13.55 -0.20
CA GLY A 129 -25.72 14.37 0.48
C GLY A 129 -25.03 13.62 1.62
N SER A 130 -25.78 12.87 2.42
CA SER A 130 -25.22 12.00 3.48
C SER A 130 -24.33 10.92 2.89
N THR A 131 -24.82 10.21 1.87
CA THR A 131 -24.06 9.14 1.18
C THR A 131 -22.74 9.68 0.62
N ILE A 132 -22.74 10.87 0.01
CA ILE A 132 -21.52 11.51 -0.49
C ILE A 132 -20.56 11.82 0.68
N THR A 133 -21.07 12.36 1.77
CA THR A 133 -20.26 12.74 2.94
C THR A 133 -19.61 11.54 3.61
N GLU A 134 -20.38 10.46 3.78
CA GLU A 134 -19.89 9.19 4.33
C GLU A 134 -18.81 8.57 3.44
N MET A 135 -18.98 8.61 2.10
CA MET A 135 -17.97 8.09 1.18
C MET A 135 -16.67 8.89 1.24
N LEU A 136 -16.75 10.23 1.29
CA LEU A 136 -15.56 11.08 1.42
C LEU A 136 -14.81 10.81 2.73
N ALA A 137 -15.54 10.61 3.84
CA ALA A 137 -14.92 10.22 5.11
C ALA A 137 -14.31 8.81 5.06
N ALA A 138 -14.94 7.86 4.35
CA ALA A 138 -14.40 6.52 4.17
C ALA A 138 -13.11 6.52 3.33
N GLU A 139 -13.02 7.40 2.32
CA GLU A 139 -11.80 7.62 1.53
C GLU A 139 -10.67 8.22 2.38
N GLU A 140 -10.96 9.21 3.23
CA GLU A 140 -9.97 9.80 4.14
C GLU A 140 -9.38 8.74 5.09
N ALA A 141 -10.22 7.81 5.59
CA ALA A 141 -9.75 6.69 6.39
C ALA A 141 -8.87 5.70 5.61
N GLU A 142 -9.15 5.47 4.32
CA GLU A 142 -8.29 4.66 3.45
C GLU A 142 -6.94 5.33 3.20
N ASP A 143 -6.93 6.64 2.93
CA ASP A 143 -5.70 7.41 2.74
C ASP A 143 -4.82 7.39 3.99
N ALA A 144 -5.40 7.44 5.19
CA ALA A 144 -4.67 7.28 6.44
C ALA A 144 -4.03 5.89 6.60
N LEU A 145 -4.72 4.83 6.19
CA LEU A 145 -4.17 3.47 6.18
C LEU A 145 -3.07 3.32 5.13
N ARG A 146 -3.25 3.90 3.94
CA ARG A 146 -2.22 3.93 2.88
C ARG A 146 -0.96 4.65 3.36
N ALA A 147 -1.11 5.77 4.06
CA ALA A 147 0.01 6.50 4.65
C ALA A 147 0.74 5.66 5.72
N THR A 148 -0.02 4.98 6.58
CA THR A 148 0.54 4.07 7.60
C THR A 148 1.34 2.95 6.94
N TRP A 149 0.77 2.27 5.94
CA TRP A 149 1.47 1.22 5.19
C TRP A 149 2.77 1.72 4.55
N ARG A 150 2.74 2.90 3.88
CA ARG A 150 3.95 3.48 3.28
C ARG A 150 5.04 3.79 4.30
N ASN A 151 4.68 4.22 5.51
CA ASN A 151 5.64 4.49 6.57
C ASN A 151 6.28 3.20 7.10
N GLU A 152 5.48 2.15 7.29
CA GLU A 152 5.98 0.83 7.72
C GLU A 152 6.87 0.20 6.62
N ASP A 153 6.45 0.28 5.36
CA ASP A 153 7.24 -0.20 4.21
C ASP A 153 8.57 0.56 4.05
N ALA A 154 8.58 1.88 4.25
CA ALA A 154 9.81 2.67 4.25
C ALA A 154 10.75 2.28 5.41
N THR A 155 10.18 2.03 6.59
CA THR A 155 10.94 1.58 7.77
C THR A 155 11.54 0.19 7.56
N LEU A 156 10.77 -0.73 6.97
CA LEU A 156 11.25 -2.04 6.54
C LEU A 156 12.40 -1.89 5.54
N LYS A 157 12.22 -1.13 4.46
CA LYS A 157 13.27 -0.89 3.43
C LYS A 157 14.57 -0.34 4.04
N ALA A 158 14.45 0.58 5.00
CA ALA A 158 15.61 1.15 5.68
C ALA A 158 16.36 0.10 6.51
N ALA A 159 15.66 -0.67 7.33
CA ALA A 159 16.27 -1.75 8.13
C ALA A 159 16.87 -2.84 7.24
N ASP A 160 16.17 -3.19 6.16
CA ASP A 160 16.57 -4.16 5.16
C ASP A 160 17.88 -3.78 4.44
N THR A 161 18.03 -2.49 4.15
CA THR A 161 19.26 -1.91 3.57
C THR A 161 20.43 -1.99 4.55
N VAL A 162 20.19 -1.79 5.85
CA VAL A 162 21.23 -1.91 6.88
C VAL A 162 21.67 -3.36 7.02
N LEU A 163 20.72 -4.31 7.08
CA LEU A 163 21.01 -5.74 7.16
C LEU A 163 21.80 -6.23 5.93
N ASP A 164 21.46 -5.76 4.72
CA ASP A 164 22.19 -6.12 3.50
C ASP A 164 23.66 -5.65 3.53
N LYS A 165 23.91 -4.43 4.05
CA LYS A 165 25.27 -3.92 4.24
C LYS A 165 26.06 -4.77 5.24
N GLU A 166 25.44 -5.16 6.35
CA GLU A 166 26.11 -6.01 7.35
C GLU A 166 26.34 -7.42 6.82
N ASN A 167 25.38 -8.02 6.11
CA ASN A 167 25.54 -9.30 5.42
C ASN A 167 26.77 -9.29 4.49
N LYS A 168 26.92 -8.23 3.67
CA LYS A 168 28.08 -8.07 2.79
C LYS A 168 29.39 -7.94 3.56
N ALA A 169 29.38 -7.19 4.66
CA ALA A 169 30.57 -7.01 5.49
C ALA A 169 31.00 -8.33 6.17
N LEU A 170 30.05 -9.09 6.72
CA LEU A 170 30.29 -10.41 7.30
C LEU A 170 30.80 -11.40 6.25
N TYR A 171 30.16 -11.45 5.08
CA TYR A 171 30.60 -12.30 3.98
C TYR A 171 32.04 -11.99 3.55
N GLN A 172 32.43 -10.71 3.50
CA GLN A 172 33.81 -10.34 3.19
C GLN A 172 34.81 -10.84 4.26
N VAL A 173 34.50 -10.68 5.54
CA VAL A 173 35.35 -11.18 6.65
C VAL A 173 35.50 -12.70 6.57
N LEU A 174 34.39 -13.42 6.39
CA LEU A 174 34.40 -14.88 6.24
C LEU A 174 35.25 -15.31 5.04
N ARG A 175 35.05 -14.67 3.88
CA ARG A 175 35.77 -14.99 2.65
C ARG A 175 37.28 -14.78 2.78
N VAL A 176 37.76 -13.72 3.43
CA VAL A 176 39.21 -13.49 3.58
C VAL A 176 39.85 -14.37 4.66
N SER A 177 39.05 -14.96 5.55
CA SER A 177 39.53 -15.78 6.66
C SER A 177 39.91 -17.21 6.26
N PHE A 178 39.46 -17.68 5.08
CA PHE A 178 39.70 -19.03 4.60
C PHE A 178 40.25 -19.04 3.18
N LEU A 179 41.18 -19.94 2.90
CA LEU A 179 41.76 -20.10 1.57
C LEU A 179 40.71 -20.68 0.60
N GLU A 180 40.76 -20.22 -0.65
CA GLU A 180 39.90 -20.74 -1.70
C GLU A 180 40.10 -22.26 -1.88
N GLY A 181 38.99 -23.00 -1.90
CA GLY A 181 38.98 -24.46 -2.06
C GLY A 181 39.02 -25.28 -0.77
N THR A 182 39.08 -24.65 0.42
CA THR A 182 38.91 -25.38 1.69
C THR A 182 37.43 -25.76 1.91
N PRO A 183 37.13 -26.76 2.77
CA PRO A 183 35.76 -27.09 3.15
C PRO A 183 34.97 -25.87 3.66
N GLU A 184 35.60 -25.03 4.45
CA GLU A 184 35.02 -23.81 5.03
C GLU A 184 34.69 -22.77 3.94
N TRP A 185 35.55 -22.62 2.93
CA TRP A 185 35.28 -21.78 1.78
C TRP A 185 34.04 -22.22 1.00
N ASN A 186 33.86 -23.53 0.80
CA ASN A 186 32.71 -24.07 0.08
C ASN A 186 31.38 -23.83 0.84
N VAL A 187 31.41 -23.91 2.17
CA VAL A 187 30.26 -23.53 3.02
C VAL A 187 29.94 -22.05 2.86
N ILE A 188 30.96 -21.17 2.88
CA ILE A 188 30.78 -19.72 2.71
C ILE A 188 30.17 -19.39 1.34
N GLN A 189 30.60 -20.04 0.25
CA GLN A 189 30.01 -19.83 -1.09
C GLN A 189 28.55 -20.27 -1.17
N GLY A 190 28.11 -21.19 -0.31
CA GLY A 190 26.73 -21.63 -0.20
C GLY A 190 25.81 -20.68 0.60
N ILE A 191 26.38 -19.71 1.33
CA ILE A 191 25.60 -18.71 2.06
C ILE A 191 24.89 -17.82 1.03
N PRO A 192 23.55 -17.77 1.02
CA PRO A 192 22.88 -17.00 -0.01
C PRO A 192 23.10 -15.52 0.29
N THR A 193 23.79 -14.84 -0.62
CA THR A 193 23.91 -13.38 -0.60
C THR A 193 22.61 -12.83 -1.17
N THR A 194 21.95 -11.94 -0.44
CA THR A 194 20.69 -11.35 -0.90
C THR A 194 20.89 -10.69 -2.25
N PRO A 195 20.05 -10.99 -3.27
CA PRO A 195 19.89 -10.09 -4.40
C PRO A 195 19.49 -8.71 -3.87
N ALA A 196 19.96 -7.65 -4.51
CA ALA A 196 19.55 -6.29 -4.16
C ALA A 196 18.01 -6.22 -4.07
N TYR A 197 17.49 -5.49 -3.09
CA TYR A 197 16.07 -5.18 -3.00
C TYR A 197 15.64 -4.47 -4.29
N HIS A 198 15.08 -5.21 -5.24
CA HIS A 198 14.23 -4.68 -6.28
C HIS A 198 12.87 -4.58 -5.62
N GLY A 199 12.45 -3.36 -5.31
CA GLY A 199 11.14 -3.12 -4.75
C GLY A 199 10.06 -3.77 -5.60
N HIS A 200 8.89 -3.92 -5.01
CA HIS A 200 7.66 -4.26 -5.72
C HIS A 200 7.25 -3.15 -6.72
N ASP A 201 8.17 -2.68 -7.57
CA ASP A 201 7.91 -2.13 -8.88
C ASP A 201 7.55 -3.29 -9.81
N ASN A 202 6.49 -4.02 -9.44
CA ASN A 202 5.60 -4.50 -10.47
C ASN A 202 4.89 -3.25 -10.94
N ASP A 203 5.52 -2.54 -11.88
CA ASP A 203 4.77 -1.88 -12.93
C ASP A 203 3.72 -2.90 -13.37
N ILE A 204 2.47 -2.63 -13.03
CA ILE A 204 1.35 -3.14 -13.79
C ILE A 204 1.51 -2.51 -15.16
N VAL A 205 2.39 -3.09 -15.97
CA VAL A 205 2.35 -2.96 -17.42
C VAL A 205 1.06 -3.66 -17.81
N GLY A 206 -0.01 -2.87 -17.90
CA GLY A 206 -1.21 -3.28 -18.61
C GLY A 206 -0.80 -3.78 -20.01
N PRO A 207 -1.55 -4.73 -20.59
CA PRO A 207 -1.15 -5.34 -21.84
C PRO A 207 -0.98 -4.26 -22.92
N GLU A 208 0.23 -4.16 -23.45
CA GLU A 208 0.44 -3.56 -24.76
C GLU A 208 -0.07 -4.55 -25.81
N GLY A 209 -1.19 -4.22 -26.45
CA GLY A 209 -1.77 -4.99 -27.58
C GLY A 209 -3.24 -5.28 -27.44
#